data_AF-A0A316D4V7-F1
#
_entry.id   AF-A0A316D4V7-F1
#
_cell.length_a   1.000
_cell.length_b   1.000
_cell.length_c   1.000
_cell.angle_alpha   90.00
_cell.angle_beta   90.00
_cell.angle_gamma   90.00
#
_symmetry.space_group_name_H-M   'P 1'
#
loop_
_entity.id
_entity.type
_entity.pdbx_description
1 polymer ?
#
loop_
_entity_poly.entity_id
_entity_poly.type
_entity_poly.pdbx_seq_one_letter_code
_entity_poly.pdbx_strand_id
1 'polypeptide(L)'
;MLKKLSAVEIVALLFIGAVLIGQLLVSPVLGLANNGDFERIMVWGGIKLPDVVTGDAKYFGFFNRVYEIVRTRPGSYISSTSLFLKVAVWINQVFHSTTSFDIRFLGGLHILALLAGVWLIVSGMRKRNVWLAWLTAALLALVTTDKGFTLYFNSMFSEATTFVMVLALIGCALHLTSESEQPQRWALVGATVAGVLFVTAKVQNAVLGFLIVLWLLRFLRLYADRVWKKAVLIAAAVVLVFTAGLSGYNAFDRINIYQTVFYGVLKDSPDPAADLRELGIREDYAKLANTDYFVPHPIDLNSAEFKRDYYDKISRGKVVLFYAKHLDRFWDKLKVCAKSSFNLHYYLGNYENTGEHKALEQSQTWTQWTEFVSRVLPKSLWFLIAFCVAFAGGSIWEWRRAASLRGKLLVEFFLVIEVMAMAQYVLPILGDGEADLGKHLFLFNLLGSVMLVTSMIWLVRRFLYGRK
;
A
#
# COMPACT_ATOMS: atom_id res chain seq x y z
N MET A 1 11.49 -14.00 29.95
CA MET A 1 10.22 -13.50 30.51
C MET A 1 9.46 -12.75 29.43
N LEU A 2 8.32 -13.27 28.98
CA LEU A 2 7.35 -12.48 28.20
C LEU A 2 6.90 -11.32 29.11
N LYS A 3 7.21 -10.07 28.75
CA LYS A 3 6.67 -8.91 29.47
C LYS A 3 5.14 -9.01 29.38
N LYS A 4 4.45 -8.93 30.53
CA LYS A 4 2.98 -8.90 30.56
C LYS A 4 2.49 -7.74 29.70
N LEU A 5 1.50 -8.00 28.84
CA LEU A 5 0.82 -6.96 28.08
C LEU A 5 0.14 -5.98 29.04
N SER A 6 0.19 -4.69 28.71
CA SER A 6 -0.51 -3.64 29.43
C SER A 6 -1.99 -3.58 29.06
N ALA A 7 -2.81 -2.93 29.89
CA ALA A 7 -4.25 -2.79 29.64
C ALA A 7 -4.56 -2.16 28.28
N VAL A 8 -3.84 -1.10 27.88
CA VAL A 8 -4.05 -0.44 26.58
C VAL A 8 -3.73 -1.35 25.40
N GLU A 9 -2.67 -2.16 25.50
CA GLU A 9 -2.31 -3.14 24.47
C GLU A 9 -3.38 -4.23 24.37
N ILE A 10 -3.84 -4.78 25.51
CA ILE A 10 -4.88 -5.82 25.54
C ILE A 10 -6.19 -5.30 24.94
N VAL A 11 -6.67 -4.13 25.39
CA VAL A 11 -7.93 -3.56 24.91
C VAL A 11 -7.89 -3.28 23.42
N ALA A 12 -6.80 -2.68 22.92
CA ALA A 12 -6.64 -2.40 21.50
C ALA A 12 -6.66 -3.69 20.66
N LEU A 13 -5.89 -4.71 21.06
CA LEU A 13 -5.78 -5.97 20.33
C LEU A 13 -7.09 -6.77 20.33
N LEU A 14 -7.78 -6.83 21.48
CA LEU A 14 -9.06 -7.52 21.58
C LEU A 14 -10.15 -6.83 20.76
N PHE A 15 -10.26 -5.50 20.85
CA PHE A 15 -11.26 -4.75 20.12
C PHE A 15 -11.04 -4.87 18.60
N ILE A 16 -9.82 -4.55 18.12
CA ILE A 16 -9.50 -4.60 16.70
C ILE A 16 -9.62 -6.05 16.19
N GLY A 17 -9.12 -7.03 16.95
CA GLY A 17 -9.22 -8.44 16.60
C GLY A 17 -10.67 -8.91 16.47
N ALA A 18 -11.54 -8.59 17.44
CA ALA A 18 -12.94 -8.97 17.40
C ALA A 18 -13.67 -8.37 16.19
N VAL A 19 -13.43 -7.09 15.89
CA VAL A 19 -14.02 -6.42 14.73
C VAL A 19 -13.56 -7.05 13.42
N LEU A 20 -12.26 -7.29 13.25
CA LEU A 20 -11.72 -7.88 12.02
C LEU A 20 -12.15 -9.34 11.83
N ILE A 21 -12.21 -10.13 12.90
CA ILE A 21 -12.74 -11.50 12.84
C ILE A 21 -14.21 -11.47 12.40
N GLY A 22 -15.01 -10.57 12.98
CA GLY A 22 -16.42 -10.39 12.62
C GLY A 22 -16.62 -9.97 11.17
N GLN A 23 -15.76 -9.10 10.63
CA GLN A 23 -15.84 -8.64 9.24
C GLN A 23 -15.36 -9.68 8.22
N LEU A 24 -14.24 -10.36 8.52
CA LEU A 24 -13.46 -11.09 7.51
C LEU A 24 -13.54 -12.61 7.65
N LEU A 25 -13.98 -13.15 8.79
CA LEU A 25 -13.97 -14.60 9.03
C LEU A 25 -15.37 -15.16 9.34
N VAL A 26 -16.29 -14.32 9.81
CA VAL A 26 -17.67 -14.66 10.21
C VAL A 26 -18.66 -14.19 9.14
N SER A 27 -19.72 -14.96 8.90
CA SER A 27 -20.73 -14.64 7.88
C SER A 27 -21.58 -13.40 8.24
N PRO A 28 -21.91 -12.51 7.28
CA PRO A 28 -21.46 -12.51 5.90
C PRO A 28 -19.96 -12.18 5.79
N VAL A 29 -19.20 -13.04 5.11
CA VAL A 29 -17.75 -12.87 4.97
C VAL A 29 -17.48 -11.84 3.90
N LEU A 30 -16.71 -10.81 4.25
CA LEU A 30 -16.40 -9.72 3.33
C LEU A 30 -14.99 -9.85 2.76
N GLY A 31 -14.83 -9.42 1.51
CA GLY A 31 -13.53 -9.35 0.83
C GLY A 31 -13.63 -8.44 -0.40
N LEU A 32 -12.69 -8.54 -1.33
CA LEU A 32 -12.78 -7.82 -2.61
C LEU A 32 -12.93 -8.81 -3.76
N ALA A 33 -13.79 -8.46 -4.72
CA ALA A 33 -13.86 -9.17 -6.00
C ALA A 33 -12.52 -9.13 -6.74
N ASN A 34 -12.32 -10.06 -7.67
CA ASN A 34 -11.16 -10.03 -8.55
C ASN A 34 -11.39 -9.00 -9.67
N ASN A 35 -10.46 -8.08 -9.90
CA ASN A 35 -10.49 -7.16 -11.06
C ASN A 35 -9.62 -7.64 -12.24
N GLY A 36 -9.11 -8.86 -12.19
CA GLY A 36 -8.13 -9.41 -13.14
C GLY A 36 -6.69 -9.46 -12.62
N ASP A 37 -6.44 -8.87 -11.44
CA ASP A 37 -5.11 -8.84 -10.84
C ASP A 37 -4.77 -10.08 -9.99
N PHE A 38 -5.74 -10.88 -9.56
CA PHE A 38 -5.46 -11.97 -8.61
C PHE A 38 -4.59 -13.06 -9.24
N GLU A 39 -4.75 -13.29 -10.54
CA GLU A 39 -4.14 -14.36 -11.31
C GLU A 39 -2.62 -14.37 -11.16
N ARG A 40 -1.97 -13.19 -11.09
CA ARG A 40 -0.51 -13.08 -10.93
C ARG A 40 0.00 -13.55 -9.57
N ILE A 41 -0.86 -13.61 -8.55
CA ILE A 41 -0.55 -14.12 -7.21
C ILE A 41 -1.05 -15.56 -7.05
N MET A 42 -2.23 -15.89 -7.58
CA MET A 42 -2.86 -17.20 -7.46
C MET A 42 -1.97 -18.34 -8.00
N VAL A 43 -1.27 -18.11 -9.12
CA VAL A 43 -0.35 -19.10 -9.71
C VAL A 43 0.75 -19.55 -8.73
N TRP A 44 1.23 -18.63 -7.88
CA TRP A 44 2.24 -18.92 -6.85
C TRP A 44 1.66 -19.68 -5.66
N GLY A 45 0.40 -19.43 -5.33
CA GLY A 45 -0.32 -20.19 -4.30
C GLY A 45 -0.70 -21.59 -4.75
N GLY A 46 -0.66 -21.88 -6.06
CA GLY A 46 -1.20 -23.13 -6.60
C GLY A 46 -2.71 -23.18 -6.40
N ILE A 47 -3.41 -22.08 -6.72
CA ILE A 47 -4.86 -22.03 -6.64
C ILE A 47 -5.46 -21.49 -7.93
N LYS A 48 -6.69 -21.90 -8.24
CA LYS A 48 -7.51 -21.33 -9.33
C LYS A 48 -8.94 -21.08 -8.85
N LEU A 49 -9.66 -20.20 -9.52
CA LEU A 49 -11.11 -20.11 -9.32
C LEU A 49 -11.76 -21.38 -9.89
N PRO A 50 -12.84 -21.90 -9.27
CA PRO A 50 -13.59 -23.01 -9.81
C PRO A 50 -14.16 -22.67 -11.20
N ASP A 51 -14.16 -23.63 -12.12
CA ASP A 51 -14.52 -23.38 -13.54
C ASP A 51 -16.00 -22.98 -13.70
N VAL A 52 -16.85 -23.27 -12.71
CA VAL A 52 -18.26 -22.84 -12.65
C VAL A 52 -18.42 -21.33 -12.41
N VAL A 53 -17.40 -20.67 -11.84
CA VAL A 53 -17.43 -19.24 -11.54
C VAL A 53 -17.08 -18.46 -12.81
N THR A 54 -18.08 -17.80 -13.41
CA THR A 54 -17.96 -17.09 -14.70
C THR A 54 -18.61 -15.70 -14.65
N GLY A 55 -18.36 -14.88 -15.68
CA GLY A 55 -18.94 -13.53 -15.79
C GLY A 55 -18.64 -12.64 -14.58
N ASP A 56 -19.66 -11.94 -14.09
CA ASP A 56 -19.57 -11.01 -12.96
C ASP A 56 -19.24 -11.71 -11.62
N ALA A 57 -19.54 -13.01 -11.51
CA ALA A 57 -19.13 -13.81 -10.34
C ALA A 57 -17.61 -14.05 -10.33
N LYS A 58 -16.99 -14.07 -11.52
CA LYS A 58 -15.53 -14.21 -11.66
C LYS A 58 -14.82 -12.88 -11.46
N TYR A 59 -15.33 -11.81 -12.08
CA TYR A 59 -14.70 -10.51 -12.08
C TYR A 59 -15.64 -9.40 -11.61
N PHE A 60 -15.12 -8.50 -10.78
CA PHE A 60 -15.72 -7.25 -10.30
C PHE A 60 -16.97 -7.40 -9.41
N GLY A 61 -17.93 -8.25 -9.78
CA GLY A 61 -19.26 -8.28 -9.19
C GLY A 61 -19.30 -8.85 -7.78
N PHE A 62 -18.56 -9.93 -7.50
CA PHE A 62 -18.64 -10.64 -6.23
C PHE A 62 -17.27 -11.05 -5.68
N PHE A 63 -17.18 -11.08 -4.35
CA PHE A 63 -16.06 -11.65 -3.62
C PHE A 63 -16.13 -13.18 -3.67
N ASN A 64 -14.99 -13.82 -3.98
CA ASN A 64 -14.87 -15.28 -4.01
C ASN A 64 -14.10 -15.77 -2.78
N ARG A 65 -14.78 -16.57 -1.93
CA ARG A 65 -14.18 -17.15 -0.72
C ARG A 65 -13.40 -18.44 -0.98
N VAL A 66 -13.90 -19.29 -1.88
CA VAL A 66 -13.38 -20.65 -2.10
C VAL A 66 -12.70 -20.76 -3.46
N TYR A 67 -11.52 -21.37 -3.46
CA TYR A 67 -10.69 -21.63 -4.64
C TYR A 67 -10.33 -23.11 -4.71
N GLU A 68 -10.02 -23.61 -5.90
CA GLU A 68 -9.49 -24.97 -6.09
C GLU A 68 -7.98 -24.98 -5.91
N ILE A 69 -7.46 -25.97 -5.17
CA ILE A 69 -6.02 -26.20 -5.05
C ILE A 69 -5.54 -26.97 -6.27
N VAL A 70 -4.52 -26.42 -6.92
CA VAL A 70 -3.87 -26.97 -8.11
C VAL A 70 -2.36 -26.92 -7.97
N ARG A 71 -1.64 -27.52 -8.93
CA ARG A 71 -0.18 -27.47 -8.93
C ARG A 71 0.31 -26.02 -9.07
N THR A 72 1.18 -25.58 -8.16
CA THR A 72 1.90 -24.31 -8.27
C THR A 72 2.66 -24.21 -9.58
N ARG A 73 2.57 -23.07 -10.26
CA ARG A 73 3.31 -22.77 -11.48
C ARG A 73 4.19 -21.54 -11.27
N PRO A 74 5.38 -21.46 -11.89
CA PRO A 74 6.16 -20.23 -11.87
C PRO A 74 5.37 -19.08 -12.51
N GLY A 75 5.17 -18.00 -11.76
CA GLY A 75 4.60 -16.75 -12.28
C GLY A 75 5.70 -15.79 -12.72
N SER A 76 5.37 -14.80 -13.56
CA SER A 76 6.29 -13.73 -13.95
C SER A 76 6.35 -12.59 -12.94
N TYR A 77 5.34 -12.45 -12.08
CA TYR A 77 5.24 -11.36 -11.10
C TYR A 77 5.63 -11.87 -9.71
N ILE A 78 6.82 -11.49 -9.22
CA ILE A 78 7.26 -11.85 -7.88
C ILE A 78 6.72 -10.83 -6.87
N SER A 79 6.09 -11.32 -5.80
CA SER A 79 5.57 -10.48 -4.72
C SER A 79 5.63 -11.18 -3.36
N SER A 80 5.92 -10.45 -2.28
CA SER A 80 5.80 -10.95 -0.90
C SER A 80 4.37 -11.34 -0.53
N THR A 81 3.35 -10.85 -1.23
CA THR A 81 1.96 -11.31 -1.07
C THR A 81 1.83 -12.80 -1.36
N SER A 82 2.62 -13.33 -2.29
CA SER A 82 2.64 -14.78 -2.58
C SER A 82 3.16 -15.62 -1.41
N LEU A 83 4.01 -15.05 -0.54
CA LEU A 83 4.48 -15.73 0.67
C LEU A 83 3.33 -15.91 1.66
N PHE A 84 2.54 -14.86 1.90
CA PHE A 84 1.33 -14.94 2.73
C PHE A 84 0.35 -15.97 2.18
N LEU A 85 0.10 -15.95 0.87
CA LEU A 85 -0.78 -16.91 0.22
C LEU A 85 -0.28 -18.35 0.37
N LYS A 86 1.00 -18.63 0.12
CA LYS A 86 1.56 -19.99 0.27
C LYS A 86 1.43 -20.52 1.69
N VAL A 87 1.71 -19.67 2.69
CA VAL A 87 1.53 -20.05 4.10
C VAL A 87 0.05 -20.30 4.39
N ALA A 88 -0.85 -19.46 3.89
CA ALA A 88 -2.30 -19.65 4.06
C ALA A 88 -2.78 -20.97 3.43
N VAL A 89 -2.36 -21.29 2.20
CA VAL A 89 -2.69 -22.55 1.53
C VAL A 89 -2.16 -23.73 2.31
N TRP A 90 -0.92 -23.67 2.79
CA TRP A 90 -0.35 -24.74 3.62
C TRP A 90 -1.16 -24.96 4.92
N ILE A 91 -1.51 -23.89 5.64
CA ILE A 91 -2.35 -23.98 6.85
C ILE A 91 -3.73 -24.58 6.50
N ASN A 92 -4.35 -24.12 5.41
CA ASN A 92 -5.61 -24.67 4.93
C ASN A 92 -5.52 -26.18 4.63
N GLN A 93 -4.43 -26.62 3.97
CA GLN A 93 -4.22 -28.04 3.67
C GLN A 93 -4.05 -28.90 4.92
N VAL A 94 -3.46 -28.35 5.99
CA VAL A 94 -3.28 -29.04 7.26
C VAL A 94 -4.58 -29.13 8.06
N PHE A 95 -5.40 -28.08 8.07
CA PHE A 95 -6.54 -27.96 9.00
C PHE A 95 -7.93 -28.01 8.36
N HIS A 96 -8.05 -27.89 7.04
CA HIS A 96 -9.36 -27.76 6.37
C HIS A 96 -9.54 -28.68 5.16
N SER A 97 -8.77 -28.50 4.09
CA SER A 97 -8.93 -29.28 2.86
C SER A 97 -7.67 -29.27 2.00
N THR A 98 -7.35 -30.43 1.42
CA THR A 98 -6.23 -30.59 0.48
C THR A 98 -6.60 -30.24 -0.96
N THR A 99 -7.90 -30.10 -1.28
CA THR A 99 -8.42 -29.85 -2.63
C THR A 99 -9.07 -28.48 -2.79
N SER A 100 -9.54 -27.86 -1.71
CA SER A 100 -10.19 -26.56 -1.71
C SER A 100 -9.48 -25.61 -0.75
N PHE A 101 -9.23 -24.37 -1.19
CA PHE A 101 -8.64 -23.31 -0.40
C PHE A 101 -9.68 -22.27 -0.01
N ASP A 102 -9.82 -22.00 1.29
CA ASP A 102 -10.65 -20.91 1.81
C ASP A 102 -9.78 -19.67 2.10
N ILE A 103 -10.11 -18.55 1.44
CA ILE A 103 -9.35 -17.30 1.56
C ILE A 103 -9.34 -16.73 2.99
N ARG A 104 -10.25 -17.14 3.87
CA ARG A 104 -10.25 -16.74 5.28
C ARG A 104 -8.97 -17.15 6.01
N PHE A 105 -8.26 -18.19 5.56
CA PHE A 105 -6.92 -18.50 6.09
C PHE A 105 -5.91 -17.39 5.77
N LEU A 106 -5.99 -16.80 4.58
CA LEU A 106 -5.17 -15.64 4.21
C LEU A 106 -5.60 -14.40 5.01
N GLY A 107 -6.91 -14.16 5.11
CA GLY A 107 -7.46 -13.09 5.96
C GLY A 107 -6.97 -13.19 7.41
N GLY A 108 -6.99 -14.39 8.00
CA GLY A 108 -6.48 -14.66 9.34
C GLY A 108 -4.99 -14.32 9.50
N LEU A 109 -4.14 -14.67 8.53
CA LEU A 109 -2.72 -14.28 8.55
C LEU A 109 -2.52 -12.77 8.49
N HIS A 110 -3.30 -12.07 7.66
CA HIS A 110 -3.26 -10.61 7.60
C HIS A 110 -3.75 -9.96 8.90
N ILE A 111 -4.79 -10.50 9.54
CA ILE A 111 -5.25 -10.05 10.87
C ILE A 111 -4.13 -10.20 11.90
N LEU A 112 -3.47 -11.36 11.96
CA LEU A 112 -2.36 -11.59 12.89
C LEU A 112 -1.20 -10.62 12.65
N ALA A 113 -0.83 -10.39 11.38
CA ALA A 113 0.20 -9.43 11.02
C ALA A 113 -0.19 -7.98 11.40
N LEU A 114 -1.45 -7.59 11.18
CA LEU A 114 -1.96 -6.28 11.59
C LEU A 114 -1.95 -6.11 13.10
N LEU A 115 -2.41 -7.10 13.85
CA LEU A 115 -2.40 -7.08 15.32
C LEU A 115 -0.97 -6.98 15.87
N ALA A 116 0.00 -7.66 15.24
CA ALA A 116 1.40 -7.50 15.58
C ALA A 116 1.88 -6.05 15.34
N GLY A 117 1.51 -5.45 14.19
CA GLY A 117 1.78 -4.04 13.90
C GLY A 117 1.16 -3.07 14.92
N VAL A 118 -0.11 -3.26 15.27
CA VAL A 118 -0.81 -2.48 16.30
C VAL A 118 -0.11 -2.60 17.65
N TRP A 119 0.25 -3.81 18.06
CA TRP A 119 0.98 -4.03 19.31
C TRP A 119 2.32 -3.28 19.32
N LEU A 120 3.09 -3.33 18.23
CA LEU A 120 4.36 -2.59 18.11
C LEU A 120 4.16 -1.07 18.24
N ILE A 121 3.12 -0.52 17.60
CA ILE A 121 2.86 0.92 17.64
C ILE A 121 2.38 1.35 19.05
N VAL A 122 1.39 0.66 19.61
CA VAL A 122 0.82 1.00 20.92
C VAL A 122 1.85 0.83 22.03
N SER A 123 2.61 -0.26 22.02
CA SER A 123 3.66 -0.49 23.02
C SER A 123 4.82 0.50 22.87
N GLY A 124 5.21 0.84 21.64
CA GLY A 124 6.18 1.89 21.34
C GLY A 124 5.75 3.27 21.84
N MET A 125 4.47 3.64 21.64
CA MET A 125 3.90 4.88 22.14
C MET A 125 3.80 4.90 23.68
N ARG A 126 3.43 3.77 24.30
CA ARG A 126 3.34 3.64 25.76
C ARG A 126 4.67 3.89 26.45
N LYS A 127 5.79 3.46 25.85
CA LYS A 127 7.14 3.77 26.36
C LYS A 127 7.46 5.27 26.40
N ARG A 128 6.72 6.08 25.64
CA ARG A 128 6.87 7.54 25.59
C ARG A 128 5.86 8.24 26.50
N ASN A 129 4.58 7.85 26.39
CA ASN A 129 3.51 8.43 27.18
C ASN A 129 2.27 7.52 27.15
N VAL A 130 1.79 7.10 28.32
CA VAL A 130 0.64 6.17 28.42
C VAL A 130 -0.67 6.78 27.90
N TRP A 131 -0.90 8.07 28.08
CA TRP A 131 -2.10 8.75 27.59
C TRP A 131 -2.09 8.88 26.07
N LEU A 132 -0.92 9.19 25.49
CA LEU A 132 -0.78 9.18 24.03
C LEU A 132 -0.90 7.77 23.46
N ALA A 133 -0.54 6.73 24.21
CA ALA A 133 -0.77 5.34 23.79
C ALA A 133 -2.26 5.00 23.71
N TRP A 134 -3.07 5.45 24.68
CA TRP A 134 -4.53 5.30 24.61
C TRP A 134 -5.14 6.06 23.42
N LEU A 135 -4.72 7.30 23.20
CA LEU A 135 -5.14 8.07 22.02
C LEU A 135 -4.74 7.36 20.72
N THR A 136 -3.50 6.85 20.66
CA THR A 136 -3.00 6.12 19.49
C THR A 136 -3.80 4.84 19.27
N ALA A 137 -4.12 4.09 20.32
CA ALA A 137 -4.93 2.87 20.24
C ALA A 137 -6.33 3.17 19.70
N ALA A 138 -6.98 4.23 20.17
CA ALA A 138 -8.30 4.64 19.68
C ALA A 138 -8.28 5.06 18.21
N LEU A 139 -7.30 5.89 17.81
CA LEU A 139 -7.14 6.31 16.41
C LEU A 139 -6.75 5.15 15.49
N LEU A 140 -5.87 4.26 15.94
CA LEU A 140 -5.56 3.03 15.19
C LEU A 140 -6.81 2.19 15.02
N ALA A 141 -7.60 1.96 16.07
CA ALA A 141 -8.83 1.19 15.97
C ALA A 141 -9.78 1.78 14.90
N LEU A 142 -9.91 3.10 14.83
CA LEU A 142 -10.72 3.78 13.81
C LEU A 142 -10.21 3.52 12.39
N VAL A 143 -8.90 3.62 12.15
CA VAL A 143 -8.30 3.45 10.82
C VAL A 143 -8.21 1.97 10.41
N THR A 144 -7.73 1.11 11.30
CA THR A 144 -7.38 -0.28 11.00
C THR A 144 -8.56 -1.24 11.03
N THR A 145 -9.74 -0.78 11.46
CA THR A 145 -11.00 -1.54 11.33
C THR A 145 -11.86 -1.06 10.17
N ASP A 146 -11.42 -0.04 9.44
CA ASP A 146 -12.16 0.53 8.32
C ASP A 146 -12.06 -0.37 7.07
N LYS A 147 -13.21 -0.68 6.47
CA LYS A 147 -13.32 -1.58 5.30
C LYS A 147 -12.60 -1.08 4.06
N GLY A 148 -12.41 0.23 3.93
CA GLY A 148 -11.57 0.80 2.88
C GLY A 148 -10.14 0.25 2.87
N PHE A 149 -9.66 -0.25 4.02
CA PHE A 149 -8.38 -0.93 4.16
C PHE A 149 -8.52 -2.44 4.37
N THR A 150 -9.47 -2.89 5.19
CA THR A 150 -9.48 -4.28 5.70
C THR A 150 -10.00 -5.29 4.68
N LEU A 151 -10.84 -4.88 3.72
CA LEU A 151 -11.37 -5.80 2.71
C LEU A 151 -10.27 -6.40 1.82
N TYR A 152 -9.14 -5.70 1.67
CA TYR A 152 -7.96 -6.23 0.98
C TYR A 152 -7.39 -7.50 1.63
N PHE A 153 -7.67 -7.77 2.91
CA PHE A 153 -7.12 -8.95 3.60
C PHE A 153 -7.69 -10.26 3.08
N ASN A 154 -8.95 -10.23 2.61
CA ASN A 154 -9.61 -11.31 1.88
C ASN A 154 -9.56 -11.02 0.37
N SER A 155 -8.36 -10.79 -0.15
CA SER A 155 -8.10 -10.60 -1.56
C SER A 155 -6.67 -11.01 -1.89
N MET A 156 -6.35 -11.14 -3.18
CA MET A 156 -4.97 -11.39 -3.64
C MET A 156 -4.24 -10.11 -4.05
N PHE A 157 -4.74 -8.95 -3.62
CA PHE A 157 -4.11 -7.66 -3.83
C PHE A 157 -2.90 -7.48 -2.90
N SER A 158 -1.85 -6.82 -3.42
CA SER A 158 -0.62 -6.57 -2.66
C SER A 158 -0.74 -5.46 -1.62
N GLU A 159 -1.85 -4.74 -1.67
CA GLU A 159 -2.28 -3.68 -0.76
C GLU A 159 -2.37 -4.19 0.68
N ALA A 160 -2.86 -5.43 0.90
CA ALA A 160 -2.92 -6.04 2.23
C ALA A 160 -1.53 -6.19 2.86
N THR A 161 -0.58 -6.77 2.12
CA THR A 161 0.82 -6.92 2.57
C THR A 161 1.46 -5.56 2.80
N THR A 162 1.23 -4.62 1.89
CA THR A 162 1.72 -3.24 2.01
C THR A 162 1.23 -2.59 3.31
N PHE A 163 -0.06 -2.74 3.62
CA PHE A 163 -0.68 -2.15 4.80
C PHE A 163 -0.05 -2.66 6.10
N VAL A 164 0.02 -3.98 6.27
CA VAL A 164 0.57 -4.56 7.51
C VAL A 164 2.06 -4.26 7.69
N MET A 165 2.83 -4.15 6.59
CA MET A 165 4.25 -3.84 6.67
C MET A 165 4.52 -2.35 6.98
N VAL A 166 3.67 -1.42 6.53
CA VAL A 166 3.75 -0.01 6.95
C VAL A 166 3.55 0.12 8.46
N LEU A 167 2.54 -0.56 9.02
CA LEU A 167 2.32 -0.56 10.47
C LEU A 167 3.51 -1.15 11.24
N ALA A 168 4.06 -2.26 10.76
CA ALA A 168 5.24 -2.87 11.35
C ALA A 168 6.48 -1.95 11.29
N LEU A 169 6.70 -1.22 10.19
CA LEU A 169 7.78 -0.24 10.07
C LEU A 169 7.62 0.91 11.06
N ILE A 170 6.41 1.48 11.20
CA ILE A 170 6.12 2.53 12.19
C ILE A 170 6.38 2.03 13.61
N GLY A 171 5.88 0.84 13.94
CA GLY A 171 6.10 0.22 15.24
C GLY A 171 7.59 -0.02 15.53
N CYS A 172 8.34 -0.58 14.58
CA CYS A 172 9.78 -0.76 14.71
C CYS A 172 10.53 0.56 14.86
N ALA A 173 10.14 1.61 14.12
CA ALA A 173 10.72 2.95 14.24
C ALA A 173 10.51 3.53 15.64
N LEU A 174 9.32 3.38 16.23
CA LEU A 174 9.02 3.81 17.60
C LEU A 174 9.90 3.08 18.63
N HIS A 175 10.12 1.78 18.45
CA HIS A 175 10.97 0.98 19.34
C HIS A 175 12.47 1.26 19.18
N LEU A 176 12.97 1.43 17.95
CA LEU A 176 14.35 1.79 17.67
C LEU A 176 14.73 3.17 18.22
N THR A 177 13.75 4.07 18.30
CA THR A 177 13.95 5.45 18.76
C THR A 177 13.46 5.67 20.20
N SER A 178 13.11 4.61 20.92
CA SER A 178 12.70 4.70 22.33
C SER A 178 13.88 5.13 23.21
N GLU A 179 13.66 6.11 24.10
CA GLU A 179 14.71 6.66 24.97
C GLU A 179 14.93 5.86 26.27
N SER A 180 13.93 5.08 26.69
CA SER A 180 13.90 4.37 27.97
C SER A 180 14.63 3.02 28.00
N GLU A 181 15.15 2.54 26.86
CA GLU A 181 15.85 1.25 26.76
C GLU A 181 17.01 1.36 25.76
N GLN A 182 18.02 0.48 25.85
CA GLN A 182 18.90 0.26 24.71
C GLN A 182 18.03 -0.15 23.49
N PRO A 183 18.26 0.41 22.28
CA PRO A 183 17.43 0.17 21.13
C PRO A 183 17.51 -1.32 20.84
N GLN A 184 16.31 -1.86 20.70
CA GLN A 184 16.15 -3.29 20.78
C GLN A 184 16.61 -3.86 19.44
N ARG A 185 17.69 -4.66 19.43
CA ARG A 185 18.24 -5.23 18.18
C ARG A 185 17.19 -5.97 17.36
N TRP A 186 16.19 -6.56 18.03
CA TRP A 186 15.05 -7.18 17.36
C TRP A 186 14.25 -6.19 16.51
N ALA A 187 14.15 -4.91 16.90
CA ALA A 187 13.40 -3.90 16.14
C ALA A 187 14.14 -3.49 14.85
N LEU A 188 15.48 -3.60 14.83
CA LEU A 188 16.25 -3.45 13.59
C LEU A 188 15.99 -4.62 12.63
N VAL A 189 15.98 -5.85 13.17
CA VAL A 189 15.61 -7.05 12.40
C VAL A 189 14.16 -6.93 11.89
N GLY A 190 13.23 -6.54 12.76
CA GLY A 190 11.83 -6.31 12.40
C GLY A 190 11.66 -5.25 11.32
N ALA A 191 12.35 -4.10 11.43
CA ALA A 191 12.34 -3.07 10.40
C ALA A 191 12.94 -3.58 9.07
N THR A 192 13.98 -4.42 9.13
CA THR A 192 14.59 -5.01 7.93
C THR A 192 13.61 -5.96 7.24
N VAL A 193 13.00 -6.89 7.99
CA VAL A 193 12.02 -7.84 7.45
C VAL A 193 10.80 -7.11 6.91
N ALA A 194 10.24 -6.16 7.67
CA ALA A 194 9.11 -5.35 7.22
C ALA A 194 9.46 -4.52 5.98
N GLY A 195 10.67 -3.95 5.92
CA GLY A 195 11.18 -3.23 4.77
C GLY A 195 11.27 -4.13 3.53
N VAL A 196 11.87 -5.32 3.63
CA VAL A 196 11.95 -6.28 2.52
C VAL A 196 10.57 -6.70 2.03
N LEU A 197 9.66 -7.09 2.94
CA LEU A 197 8.31 -7.50 2.57
C LEU A 197 7.51 -6.34 1.98
N PHE A 198 7.70 -5.12 2.46
CA PHE A 198 7.07 -3.91 1.91
C PHE A 198 7.55 -3.64 0.47
N VAL A 199 8.87 -3.56 0.23
CA VAL A 199 9.42 -3.23 -1.10
C VAL A 199 9.10 -4.32 -2.11
N THR A 200 9.01 -5.58 -1.67
CA THR A 200 8.64 -6.72 -2.51
C THR A 200 7.14 -6.94 -2.65
N ALA A 201 6.28 -6.19 -1.97
CA ALA A 201 4.83 -6.37 -2.11
C ALA A 201 4.35 -5.92 -3.50
N LYS A 202 4.81 -4.75 -3.95
CA LYS A 202 4.38 -4.12 -5.20
C LYS A 202 5.56 -3.41 -5.86
N VAL A 203 5.62 -3.42 -7.19
CA VAL A 203 6.70 -2.74 -7.94
C VAL A 203 6.80 -1.25 -7.59
N GLN A 204 5.66 -0.59 -7.38
CA GLN A 204 5.63 0.82 -6.96
C GLN A 204 6.25 1.03 -5.56
N ASN A 205 6.20 0.04 -4.67
CA ASN A 205 6.82 0.12 -3.34
C ASN A 205 8.35 -0.04 -3.42
N ALA A 206 8.85 -0.75 -4.43
CA ALA A 206 10.29 -1.03 -4.57
C ALA A 206 11.11 0.27 -4.57
N VAL A 207 10.70 1.25 -5.37
CA VAL A 207 11.39 2.56 -5.46
C VAL A 207 11.42 3.29 -4.10
N LEU A 208 10.43 3.08 -3.24
CA LEU A 208 10.41 3.68 -1.91
C LEU A 208 11.39 3.03 -0.94
N GLY A 209 11.90 1.84 -1.26
CA GLY A 209 12.90 1.14 -0.48
C GLY A 209 14.20 1.92 -0.29
N PHE A 210 14.56 2.76 -1.27
CA PHE A 210 15.71 3.67 -1.13
C PHE A 210 15.55 4.62 0.06
N LEU A 211 14.33 5.11 0.31
CA LEU A 211 14.07 6.00 1.45
C LEU A 211 14.18 5.25 2.79
N ILE A 212 13.73 4.01 2.84
CA ILE A 212 13.89 3.12 4.01
C ILE A 212 15.39 2.88 4.27
N VAL A 213 16.17 2.59 3.23
CA VAL A 213 17.63 2.40 3.32
C VAL A 213 18.31 3.66 3.87
N LEU A 214 18.00 4.83 3.31
CA LEU A 214 18.57 6.10 3.76
C LEU A 214 18.26 6.35 5.24
N TRP A 215 17.03 6.09 5.67
CA TRP A 215 16.65 6.18 7.08
C TRP A 215 17.39 5.16 7.96
N LEU A 216 17.49 3.89 7.54
CA LEU A 216 18.23 2.86 8.29
C LEU A 216 19.70 3.26 8.49
N LEU A 217 20.36 3.82 7.47
CA LEU A 217 21.75 4.27 7.57
C LEU A 217 21.94 5.39 8.60
N ARG A 218 20.91 6.17 8.94
CA ARG A 218 20.99 7.18 10.01
C ARG A 218 21.28 6.56 11.38
N PHE A 219 20.89 5.31 11.60
CA PHE A 219 21.15 4.60 12.85
C PHE A 219 22.64 4.26 13.06
N LEU A 220 23.51 4.40 12.06
CA LEU A 220 24.97 4.30 12.24
C LEU A 220 25.50 5.31 13.26
N ARG A 221 24.80 6.44 13.44
CA ARG A 221 25.14 7.50 14.39
C ARG A 221 24.64 7.22 15.81
N LEU A 222 23.79 6.21 15.99
CA LEU A 222 23.18 5.92 17.30
C LEU A 222 24.18 5.30 18.27
N TYR A 223 25.09 4.46 17.78
CA TYR A 223 26.16 3.85 18.57
C TYR A 223 27.50 3.80 17.84
N ALA A 224 28.57 3.99 18.61
CA ALA A 224 29.94 3.83 18.13
C ALA A 224 30.34 2.36 17.92
N ASP A 225 29.65 1.43 18.60
CA ASP A 225 29.90 -0.02 18.58
C ASP A 225 29.96 -0.61 17.17
N ARG A 226 30.97 -1.46 16.93
CA ARG A 226 31.21 -2.08 15.62
C ARG A 226 30.14 -3.11 15.27
N VAL A 227 29.61 -3.84 16.26
CA VAL A 227 28.57 -4.86 16.00
C VAL A 227 27.28 -4.19 15.55
N TRP A 228 26.88 -3.11 16.22
CA TRP A 228 25.74 -2.29 15.81
C TRP A 228 25.89 -1.73 14.39
N LYS A 229 27.03 -1.09 14.10
CA LYS A 229 27.28 -0.54 12.76
C LYS A 229 27.21 -1.59 11.67
N LYS A 230 27.81 -2.77 11.89
CA LYS A 230 27.70 -3.92 10.96
C LYS A 230 26.26 -4.36 10.77
N ALA A 231 25.49 -4.49 11.86
CA ALA A 231 24.08 -4.88 11.78
C ALA A 231 23.24 -3.87 10.97
N VAL A 232 23.45 -2.57 11.17
CA VAL A 232 22.77 -1.51 10.39
C VAL A 232 23.16 -1.57 8.92
N LEU A 233 24.44 -1.76 8.60
CA LEU A 233 24.90 -1.88 7.21
C LEU A 233 24.30 -3.12 6.52
N ILE A 234 24.26 -4.26 7.21
CA ILE A 234 23.63 -5.49 6.69
C ILE A 234 22.13 -5.26 6.46
N ALA A 235 21.42 -4.68 7.43
CA ALA A 235 20.00 -4.35 7.30
C ALA A 235 19.74 -3.46 6.08
N ALA A 236 20.50 -2.37 5.94
CA ALA A 236 20.41 -1.46 4.80
C ALA A 236 20.73 -2.15 3.47
N ALA A 237 21.80 -2.96 3.43
CA ALA A 237 22.20 -3.70 2.23
C ALA A 237 21.13 -4.72 1.80
N VAL A 238 20.54 -5.45 2.74
CA VAL A 238 19.46 -6.40 2.46
C VAL A 238 18.26 -5.69 1.84
N VAL A 239 17.76 -4.61 2.45
CA VAL A 239 16.63 -3.85 1.88
C VAL A 239 17.00 -3.28 0.49
N LEU A 240 18.23 -2.77 0.33
CA LEU A 240 18.71 -2.24 -0.94
C LEU A 240 18.76 -3.30 -2.05
N VAL A 241 19.24 -4.51 -1.75
CA VAL A 241 19.30 -5.61 -2.72
C VAL A 241 17.91 -5.98 -3.22
N PHE A 242 16.92 -6.12 -2.33
CA PHE A 242 15.54 -6.41 -2.75
C PHE A 242 14.90 -5.22 -3.50
N THR A 243 15.22 -4.00 -3.08
CA THR A 243 14.77 -2.77 -3.77
C THR A 243 15.28 -2.72 -5.21
N ALA A 244 16.59 -2.91 -5.41
CA ALA A 244 17.22 -2.90 -6.73
C ALA A 244 16.77 -4.10 -7.58
N GLY A 245 16.73 -5.29 -6.97
CA GLY A 245 16.33 -6.53 -7.64
C GLY A 245 14.90 -6.46 -8.19
N LEU A 246 13.92 -6.03 -7.39
CA LEU A 246 12.53 -5.96 -7.86
C LEU A 246 12.32 -4.85 -8.89
N SER A 247 13.00 -3.72 -8.73
CA SER A 247 12.92 -2.60 -9.67
C SER A 247 13.43 -2.98 -11.06
N GLY A 248 14.36 -3.94 -11.16
CA GLY A 248 14.89 -4.45 -12.43
C GLY A 248 14.21 -5.72 -12.95
N TYR A 249 13.63 -6.56 -12.07
CA TYR A 249 13.12 -7.88 -12.45
C TYR A 249 11.70 -7.88 -13.02
N ASN A 250 10.79 -7.13 -12.41
CA ASN A 250 9.41 -7.08 -12.89
C ASN A 250 9.36 -6.19 -14.13
N ALA A 251 9.37 -6.84 -15.31
CA ALA A 251 9.25 -6.18 -16.60
C ALA A 251 8.00 -5.29 -16.65
N PHE A 252 8.06 -4.23 -17.46
CA PHE A 252 6.88 -3.41 -17.75
C PHE A 252 5.75 -4.32 -18.20
N ASP A 253 4.68 -4.35 -17.42
CA ASP A 253 3.46 -4.97 -17.89
C ASP A 253 2.99 -4.19 -19.13
N ARG A 254 2.70 -4.91 -20.22
CA ARG A 254 2.16 -4.31 -21.46
C ARG A 254 0.90 -3.51 -21.16
N ILE A 255 0.13 -3.97 -20.17
CA ILE A 255 -1.07 -3.33 -19.67
C ILE A 255 -0.73 -1.93 -19.12
N ASN A 256 0.20 -1.87 -18.17
CA ASN A 256 0.55 -0.63 -17.48
C ASN A 256 1.19 0.40 -18.43
N ILE A 257 2.09 -0.03 -19.32
CA ILE A 257 2.72 0.89 -20.26
C ILE A 257 1.72 1.39 -21.31
N TYR A 258 0.77 0.57 -21.75
CA TYR A 258 -0.34 1.01 -22.60
C TYR A 258 -1.16 2.10 -21.88
N GLN A 259 -1.62 1.82 -20.66
CA GLN A 259 -2.45 2.75 -19.89
C GLN A 259 -1.74 4.07 -19.62
N THR A 260 -0.43 4.04 -19.38
CA THR A 260 0.40 5.25 -19.15
C THR A 260 0.32 6.24 -20.31
N VAL A 261 0.32 5.77 -21.57
CA VAL A 261 0.27 6.66 -22.73
C VAL A 261 -1.17 6.93 -23.14
N PHE A 262 -1.95 5.89 -23.42
CA PHE A 262 -3.27 6.02 -24.06
C PHE A 262 -4.37 6.48 -23.11
N TYR A 263 -4.28 6.08 -21.84
CA TYR A 263 -5.20 6.48 -20.76
C TYR A 263 -4.53 7.42 -19.74
N GLY A 264 -3.36 7.96 -20.08
CA GLY A 264 -2.61 8.93 -19.30
C GLY A 264 -2.28 10.14 -20.16
N VAL A 265 -1.14 10.10 -20.86
CA VAL A 265 -0.63 11.22 -21.69
C VAL A 265 -1.68 11.73 -22.69
N LEU A 266 -2.28 10.83 -23.48
CA LEU A 266 -3.23 11.18 -24.52
C LEU A 266 -4.65 11.42 -23.99
N LYS A 267 -4.94 11.01 -22.76
CA LYS A 267 -6.25 11.21 -22.17
C LYS A 267 -6.50 12.70 -21.98
N ASP A 268 -7.61 13.19 -22.51
CA ASP A 268 -7.95 14.61 -22.58
C ASP A 268 -6.85 15.47 -23.26
N SER A 269 -6.08 14.90 -24.19
CA SER A 269 -5.12 15.67 -24.99
C SER A 269 -5.81 16.52 -26.06
N PRO A 270 -5.42 17.81 -26.22
CA PRO A 270 -5.93 18.64 -27.30
C PRO A 270 -5.43 18.20 -28.69
N ASP A 271 -4.26 17.54 -28.76
CA ASP A 271 -3.70 17.00 -30.00
C ASP A 271 -2.96 15.68 -29.73
N PRO A 272 -3.69 14.54 -29.65
CA PRO A 272 -3.08 13.23 -29.39
C PRO A 272 -2.04 12.82 -30.45
N ALA A 273 -2.15 13.30 -31.69
CA ALA A 273 -1.19 12.97 -32.75
C ALA A 273 0.15 13.68 -32.52
N ALA A 274 0.13 14.96 -32.12
CA ALA A 274 1.34 15.68 -31.73
C ALA A 274 2.06 15.03 -30.55
N ASP A 275 1.32 14.62 -29.51
CA ASP A 275 1.88 13.96 -28.34
C ASP A 275 2.54 12.61 -28.71
N LEU A 276 1.91 11.84 -29.60
CA LEU A 276 2.48 10.60 -30.12
C LEU A 276 3.75 10.84 -30.92
N ARG A 277 3.79 11.87 -31.79
CA ARG A 277 5.00 12.27 -32.52
C ARG A 277 6.15 12.57 -31.55
N GLU A 278 5.88 13.34 -30.49
CA GLU A 278 6.92 13.68 -29.51
C GLU A 278 7.45 12.44 -28.78
N LEU A 279 6.57 11.49 -28.44
CA LEU A 279 6.96 10.22 -27.82
C LEU A 279 7.72 9.28 -28.79
N GLY A 280 7.74 9.61 -30.08
CA GLY A 280 8.33 8.80 -31.15
C GLY A 280 7.49 7.58 -31.51
N ILE A 281 6.17 7.70 -31.34
CA ILE A 281 5.15 6.69 -31.65
C ILE A 281 4.39 7.14 -32.90
N ARG A 282 3.84 6.18 -33.65
CA ARG A 282 3.05 6.48 -34.85
C ARG A 282 1.77 7.22 -34.50
N GLU A 283 1.44 8.23 -35.30
CA GLU A 283 0.29 9.11 -35.11
C GLU A 283 -1.06 8.40 -35.31
N ASP A 284 -1.09 7.34 -36.13
CA ASP A 284 -2.31 6.56 -36.36
C ASP A 284 -2.80 5.83 -35.11
N TYR A 285 -1.98 5.73 -34.06
CA TYR A 285 -2.38 5.22 -32.75
C TYR A 285 -3.17 6.25 -31.92
N ALA A 286 -3.36 7.49 -32.41
CA ALA A 286 -4.21 8.49 -31.75
C ALA A 286 -5.65 8.01 -31.54
N LYS A 287 -6.13 7.06 -32.37
CA LYS A 287 -7.45 6.41 -32.22
C LYS A 287 -7.60 5.58 -30.93
N LEU A 288 -6.50 5.31 -30.22
CA LEU A 288 -6.48 4.65 -28.92
C LEU A 288 -6.45 5.66 -27.76
N ALA A 289 -6.53 6.98 -28.03
CA ALA A 289 -6.62 7.95 -26.94
C ALA A 289 -7.90 7.75 -26.12
N ASN A 290 -7.80 7.92 -24.80
CA ASN A 290 -8.90 7.76 -23.84
C ASN A 290 -9.44 6.33 -23.67
N THR A 291 -8.72 5.30 -24.13
CA THR A 291 -9.10 3.90 -23.90
C THR A 291 -8.20 3.23 -22.86
N ASP A 292 -8.78 2.40 -21.99
CA ASP A 292 -8.01 1.50 -21.12
C ASP A 292 -7.61 0.21 -21.86
N TYR A 293 -6.74 -0.62 -21.28
CA TYR A 293 -6.25 -1.82 -21.97
C TYR A 293 -7.34 -2.88 -22.22
N PHE A 294 -8.37 -2.94 -21.38
CA PHE A 294 -9.34 -4.03 -21.33
C PHE A 294 -10.60 -3.79 -22.16
N VAL A 295 -10.81 -2.58 -22.67
CA VAL A 295 -11.90 -2.30 -23.62
C VAL A 295 -11.57 -2.82 -25.02
N PRO A 296 -12.58 -3.05 -25.90
CA PRO A 296 -12.33 -3.38 -27.29
C PRO A 296 -11.58 -2.25 -28.03
N HIS A 297 -10.61 -2.64 -28.87
CA HIS A 297 -9.75 -1.71 -29.59
C HIS A 297 -9.90 -1.82 -31.11
N PRO A 298 -9.80 -0.70 -31.85
CA PRO A 298 -9.72 -0.71 -33.32
C PRO A 298 -8.36 -1.19 -33.85
N ILE A 299 -7.39 -1.47 -32.97
CA ILE A 299 -6.06 -1.98 -33.30
C ILE A 299 -5.81 -3.23 -32.46
N ASP A 300 -5.26 -4.28 -33.07
CA ASP A 300 -4.81 -5.45 -32.33
C ASP A 300 -3.54 -5.13 -31.52
N LEU A 301 -3.72 -4.98 -30.21
CA LEU A 301 -2.66 -4.67 -29.24
C LEU A 301 -1.64 -5.81 -29.07
N ASN A 302 -1.95 -7.03 -29.55
CA ASN A 302 -1.07 -8.20 -29.47
C ASN A 302 -0.29 -8.45 -30.77
N SER A 303 -0.58 -7.68 -31.82
CA SER A 303 0.08 -7.82 -33.11
C SER A 303 1.59 -7.54 -33.02
N ALA A 304 2.37 -8.21 -33.87
CA ALA A 304 3.81 -7.98 -33.96
C ALA A 304 4.13 -6.53 -34.38
N GLU A 305 3.26 -5.92 -35.19
CA GLU A 305 3.35 -4.52 -35.61
C GLU A 305 3.23 -3.59 -34.40
N PHE A 306 2.16 -3.72 -33.59
CA PHE A 306 1.98 -2.88 -32.41
C PHE A 306 3.11 -3.04 -31.41
N LYS A 307 3.63 -4.27 -31.23
CA LYS A 307 4.79 -4.50 -30.38
C LYS A 307 6.03 -3.71 -30.84
N ARG A 308 6.40 -3.84 -32.11
CA ARG A 308 7.56 -3.16 -32.70
C ARG A 308 7.39 -1.64 -32.70
N ASP A 309 6.19 -1.17 -33.00
CA ASP A 309 5.93 0.25 -33.24
C ASP A 309 5.55 1.02 -31.98
N TYR A 310 5.12 0.33 -30.91
CA TYR A 310 4.79 0.90 -29.61
C TYR A 310 5.63 0.33 -28.46
N TYR A 311 5.43 -0.94 -28.08
CA TYR A 311 6.02 -1.50 -26.85
C TYR A 311 7.55 -1.46 -26.83
N ASP A 312 8.19 -1.67 -27.98
CA ASP A 312 9.65 -1.66 -28.09
C ASP A 312 10.23 -0.22 -28.14
N LYS A 313 9.39 0.81 -28.36
CA LYS A 313 9.82 2.22 -28.51
C LYS A 313 9.54 3.08 -27.27
N ILE A 314 8.56 2.72 -26.46
CA ILE A 314 8.14 3.51 -25.30
C ILE A 314 8.88 3.07 -24.03
N SER A 315 9.12 4.00 -23.12
CA SER A 315 9.68 3.71 -21.79
C SER A 315 9.13 4.70 -20.77
N ARG A 316 9.17 4.34 -19.48
CA ARG A 316 8.79 5.28 -18.40
C ARG A 316 9.62 6.56 -18.41
N GLY A 317 10.90 6.48 -18.82
CA GLY A 317 11.76 7.65 -18.94
C GLY A 317 11.24 8.66 -19.98
N LYS A 318 10.71 8.18 -21.12
CA LYS A 318 10.07 9.05 -22.12
C LYS A 318 8.82 9.73 -21.58
N VAL A 319 7.98 9.00 -20.85
CA VAL A 319 6.76 9.55 -20.23
C VAL A 319 7.11 10.61 -19.18
N VAL A 320 8.11 10.34 -18.33
CA VAL A 320 8.61 11.31 -17.35
C VAL A 320 9.13 12.57 -18.05
N LEU A 321 9.93 12.40 -19.11
CA LEU A 321 10.46 13.52 -19.88
C LEU A 321 9.34 14.33 -20.55
N PHE A 322 8.30 13.67 -21.07
CA PHE A 322 7.13 14.33 -21.65
C PHE A 322 6.46 15.23 -20.60
N TYR A 323 6.10 14.70 -19.44
CA TYR A 323 5.48 15.52 -18.38
C TYR A 323 6.41 16.61 -17.83
N ALA A 324 7.73 16.40 -17.84
CA ALA A 324 8.70 17.43 -17.45
C ALA A 324 8.75 18.61 -18.44
N LYS A 325 8.47 18.37 -19.73
CA LYS A 325 8.35 19.42 -20.75
C LYS A 325 6.97 20.08 -20.78
N HIS A 326 5.95 19.35 -20.35
CA HIS A 326 4.54 19.77 -20.35
C HIS A 326 3.99 19.83 -18.92
N LEU A 327 4.49 20.79 -18.13
CA LEU A 327 4.18 20.91 -16.70
C LEU A 327 2.70 21.23 -16.42
N ASP A 328 2.04 21.96 -17.32
CA ASP A 328 0.60 22.23 -17.30
C ASP A 328 -0.20 20.93 -17.42
N ARG A 329 0.17 20.07 -18.38
CA ARG A 329 -0.44 18.75 -18.57
C ARG A 329 -0.24 17.87 -17.35
N PHE A 330 0.97 17.85 -16.80
CA PHE A 330 1.26 17.09 -15.58
C PHE A 330 0.45 17.61 -14.38
N TRP A 331 0.36 18.93 -14.23
CA TRP A 331 -0.42 19.58 -13.18
C TRP A 331 -1.91 19.19 -13.25
N ASP A 332 -2.48 19.11 -14.46
CA ASP A 332 -3.86 18.64 -14.64
C ASP A 332 -4.04 17.17 -14.23
N LYS A 333 -3.07 16.29 -14.54
CA LYS A 333 -3.09 14.90 -14.05
C LYS A 333 -3.01 14.82 -12.53
N LEU A 334 -2.22 15.68 -11.88
CA LEU A 334 -2.22 15.77 -10.42
C LEU A 334 -3.58 16.22 -9.87
N LYS A 335 -4.28 17.17 -10.52
CA LYS A 335 -5.65 17.54 -10.10
C LYS A 335 -6.60 16.34 -10.17
N VAL A 336 -6.47 15.46 -11.17
CA VAL A 336 -7.26 14.22 -11.24
C VAL A 336 -6.94 13.31 -10.05
N CYS A 337 -5.66 13.08 -9.75
CA CYS A 337 -5.26 12.32 -8.56
C CYS A 337 -5.82 12.92 -7.26
N ALA A 338 -5.85 14.25 -7.14
CA ALA A 338 -6.43 14.92 -5.96
C ALA A 338 -7.93 14.63 -5.80
N LYS A 339 -8.68 14.53 -6.91
CA LYS A 339 -10.11 14.17 -6.88
C LYS A 339 -10.34 12.72 -6.45
N SER A 340 -9.41 11.83 -6.78
CA SER A 340 -9.45 10.41 -6.40
C SER A 340 -8.77 10.11 -5.05
N SER A 341 -8.10 11.09 -4.45
CA SER A 341 -7.44 11.00 -3.15
C SER A 341 -8.45 11.00 -2.00
N PHE A 342 -8.07 10.37 -0.90
CA PHE A 342 -8.93 10.18 0.28
C PHE A 342 -10.28 9.55 -0.05
N ASN A 343 -10.34 8.79 -1.14
CA ASN A 343 -11.46 7.93 -1.47
C ASN A 343 -11.02 6.48 -1.29
N LEU A 344 -11.48 5.88 -0.19
CA LEU A 344 -11.17 4.49 0.16
C LEU A 344 -12.29 3.53 -0.24
N HIS A 345 -13.41 4.06 -0.77
CA HIS A 345 -14.43 3.24 -1.43
C HIS A 345 -13.89 2.75 -2.76
N TYR A 346 -13.65 1.44 -2.86
CA TYR A 346 -13.15 0.83 -4.07
C TYR A 346 -14.29 0.18 -4.84
N TYR A 347 -14.39 0.33 -6.16
CA TYR A 347 -15.59 0.04 -6.97
C TYR A 347 -16.03 -1.44 -7.06
N LEU A 348 -15.30 -2.36 -6.43
CA LEU A 348 -15.54 -3.80 -6.50
C LEU A 348 -16.62 -4.24 -5.51
N GLY A 349 -17.37 -5.28 -5.87
CA GLY A 349 -18.28 -5.95 -4.95
C GLY A 349 -17.52 -6.60 -3.79
N ASN A 350 -18.13 -6.58 -2.60
CA ASN A 350 -17.49 -7.09 -1.38
C ASN A 350 -18.27 -8.17 -0.64
N TYR A 351 -19.35 -8.67 -1.24
CA TYR A 351 -20.15 -9.80 -0.77
C TYR A 351 -19.93 -11.05 -1.64
N GLU A 352 -20.10 -12.23 -1.03
CA GLU A 352 -20.19 -13.50 -1.75
C GLU A 352 -21.47 -13.57 -2.61
N ASN A 353 -21.43 -14.34 -3.69
CA ASN A 353 -22.61 -14.61 -4.51
C ASN A 353 -23.49 -15.71 -3.87
N THR A 354 -24.24 -15.36 -2.83
CA THR A 354 -25.19 -16.25 -2.13
C THR A 354 -26.64 -16.10 -2.60
N GLY A 355 -26.90 -15.17 -3.52
CA GLY A 355 -28.25 -14.77 -3.93
C GLY A 355 -28.90 -13.70 -3.04
N GLU A 356 -28.29 -13.37 -1.89
CA GLU A 356 -28.79 -12.33 -0.97
C GLU A 356 -28.35 -10.91 -1.36
N HIS A 357 -27.23 -10.80 -2.08
CA HIS A 357 -26.61 -9.54 -2.48
C HIS A 357 -26.53 -9.40 -4.01
N LYS A 358 -26.53 -8.16 -4.49
CA LYS A 358 -26.38 -7.84 -5.92
C LYS A 358 -24.90 -7.74 -6.30
N ALA A 359 -24.61 -7.92 -7.59
CA ALA A 359 -23.28 -7.67 -8.13
C ALA A 359 -22.88 -6.21 -7.85
N LEU A 360 -21.61 -6.00 -7.49
CA LEU A 360 -21.03 -4.70 -7.11
C LEU A 360 -21.61 -4.09 -5.82
N GLU A 361 -22.43 -4.84 -5.07
CA GLU A 361 -22.94 -4.37 -3.78
C GLU A 361 -21.80 -4.25 -2.77
N GLN A 362 -21.86 -3.19 -1.96
CA GLN A 362 -20.83 -2.83 -0.99
C GLN A 362 -21.38 -2.64 0.41
N SER A 363 -20.75 -3.32 1.36
CA SER A 363 -21.02 -3.16 2.78
C SER A 363 -20.72 -1.74 3.27
N GLN A 364 -21.70 -1.14 3.96
CA GLN A 364 -21.65 0.25 4.46
C GLN A 364 -21.29 0.36 5.95
N THR A 365 -21.04 -0.76 6.64
CA THR A 365 -20.65 -0.77 8.05
C THR A 365 -19.14 -0.70 8.20
N TRP A 366 -18.64 -0.12 9.28
CA TRP A 366 -17.19 0.03 9.53
C TRP A 366 -16.45 0.81 8.45
N THR A 367 -17.04 1.93 8.00
CA THR A 367 -16.48 2.85 7.00
C THR A 367 -16.25 4.25 7.58
N GLN A 368 -16.24 4.40 8.91
CA GLN A 368 -16.24 5.72 9.56
C GLN A 368 -15.00 6.56 9.23
N TRP A 369 -13.83 5.93 9.09
CA TRP A 369 -12.61 6.64 8.70
C TRP A 369 -12.70 7.06 7.24
N THR A 370 -13.16 6.16 6.36
CA THR A 370 -13.40 6.43 4.94
C THR A 370 -14.38 7.59 4.75
N GLU A 371 -15.50 7.59 5.45
CA GLU A 371 -16.49 8.66 5.41
C GLU A 371 -15.92 9.98 5.96
N PHE A 372 -15.14 9.94 7.04
CA PHE A 372 -14.48 11.13 7.57
C PHE A 372 -13.53 11.75 6.54
N VAL A 373 -12.57 10.99 6.01
CA VAL A 373 -11.56 11.54 5.11
C VAL A 373 -12.18 11.99 3.77
N SER A 374 -13.17 11.27 3.26
CA SER A 374 -13.80 11.57 1.97
C SER A 374 -14.75 12.77 2.01
N ARG A 375 -15.39 13.03 3.16
CA ARG A 375 -16.34 14.15 3.33
C ARG A 375 -15.71 15.41 3.88
N VAL A 376 -14.71 15.28 4.76
CA VAL A 376 -14.13 16.42 5.49
C VAL A 376 -12.92 16.99 4.76
N LEU A 377 -12.06 16.16 4.17
CA LEU A 377 -10.84 16.65 3.54
C LEU A 377 -11.12 17.20 2.14
N PRO A 378 -10.65 18.42 1.81
CA PRO A 378 -10.81 18.97 0.48
C PRO A 378 -10.08 18.11 -0.57
N LYS A 379 -10.79 17.73 -1.63
CA LYS A 379 -10.25 16.96 -2.76
C LYS A 379 -9.54 17.86 -3.78
N SER A 380 -8.67 18.74 -3.29
CA SER A 380 -7.95 19.72 -4.11
C SER A 380 -6.43 19.55 -3.99
N LEU A 381 -5.74 19.76 -5.11
CA LEU A 381 -4.27 19.70 -5.15
C LEU A 381 -3.64 20.74 -4.22
N TRP A 382 -4.23 21.93 -4.12
CA TRP A 382 -3.77 22.98 -3.20
C TRP A 382 -3.89 22.60 -1.73
N PHE A 383 -4.96 21.91 -1.34
CA PHE A 383 -5.08 21.37 0.01
C PHE A 383 -3.99 20.34 0.29
N LEU A 384 -3.73 19.42 -0.64
CA LEU A 384 -2.66 18.43 -0.50
C LEU A 384 -1.28 19.07 -0.33
N ILE A 385 -0.97 20.07 -1.17
CA ILE A 385 0.29 20.83 -1.06
C ILE A 385 0.37 21.53 0.30
N ALA A 386 -0.69 22.22 0.72
CA ALA A 386 -0.72 22.91 2.01
C ALA A 386 -0.57 21.92 3.19
N PHE A 387 -1.22 20.76 3.11
CA PHE A 387 -1.12 19.71 4.11
C PHE A 387 0.30 19.15 4.23
N CYS A 388 0.95 18.83 3.12
CA CYS A 388 2.36 18.41 3.10
C CYS A 388 3.27 19.52 3.66
N VAL A 389 3.16 20.76 3.17
CA VAL A 389 3.98 21.87 3.68
C VAL A 389 3.80 22.06 5.20
N ALA A 390 2.58 21.96 5.71
CA ALA A 390 2.31 22.05 7.14
C ALA A 390 2.90 20.87 7.92
N PHE A 391 2.77 19.64 7.41
CA PHE A 391 3.33 18.44 8.03
C PHE A 391 4.86 18.48 8.07
N ALA A 392 5.49 18.82 6.95
CA ALA A 392 6.93 19.02 6.85
C ALA A 392 7.41 20.14 7.78
N GLY A 393 6.70 21.28 7.81
CA GLY A 393 6.99 22.41 8.69
C GLY A 393 6.94 22.04 10.17
N GLY A 394 5.88 21.36 10.60
CA GLY A 394 5.73 20.84 11.97
C GLY A 394 6.80 19.82 12.33
N SER A 395 7.13 18.92 11.40
CA SER A 395 8.21 17.95 11.57
C SER A 395 9.57 18.63 11.68
N ILE A 396 9.93 19.56 10.81
CA ILE A 396 11.20 20.31 10.88
C ILE A 396 11.29 21.08 12.19
N TRP A 397 10.19 21.65 12.67
CA TRP A 397 10.14 22.32 13.97
C TRP A 397 10.42 21.36 15.13
N GLU A 398 9.80 20.18 15.15
CA GLU A 398 10.11 19.13 16.13
C GLU A 398 11.56 18.64 16.02
N TRP A 399 12.08 18.47 14.81
CA TRP A 399 13.45 18.03 14.57
C TRP A 399 14.47 19.03 15.14
N ARG A 400 14.23 20.34 14.97
CA ARG A 400 15.09 21.40 15.52
C ARG A 400 15.05 21.43 17.05
N ARG A 401 13.90 21.12 17.65
CA ARG A 401 13.71 21.10 19.11
C ARG A 401 14.08 19.77 19.78
N ALA A 402 14.28 18.70 19.00
CA ALA A 402 14.61 17.39 19.54
C ALA A 402 15.96 17.41 20.26
N ALA A 403 15.92 17.21 21.58
CA ALA A 403 17.11 17.20 22.44
C ALA A 403 18.01 15.98 22.21
N SER A 404 17.45 14.87 21.70
CA SER A 404 18.15 13.61 21.48
C SER A 404 18.22 13.26 19.99
N LEU A 405 19.28 12.53 19.59
CA LEU A 405 19.37 11.94 18.26
C LEU A 405 18.18 11.00 17.99
N ARG A 406 17.71 10.27 19.01
CA ARG A 406 16.55 9.37 18.87
C ARG A 406 15.28 10.13 18.50
N GLY A 407 15.04 11.30 19.11
CA GLY A 407 13.94 12.18 18.74
C GLY A 407 14.07 12.64 17.28
N LYS A 408 15.27 13.06 16.86
CA LYS A 408 15.53 13.44 15.46
C LYS A 408 15.27 12.31 14.47
N LEU A 409 15.74 11.09 14.77
CA LEU A 409 15.54 9.90 13.93
C LEU A 409 14.07 9.52 13.77
N LEU A 410 13.25 9.71 14.81
CA LEU A 410 11.81 9.47 14.73
C LEU A 410 11.12 10.51 13.83
N VAL A 411 11.50 11.78 13.95
CA VAL A 411 10.96 12.83 13.09
C VAL A 411 11.41 12.63 11.64
N GLU A 412 12.67 12.26 11.41
CA GLU A 412 13.20 11.89 10.09
C GLU A 412 12.42 10.71 9.48
N PHE A 413 11.98 9.74 10.30
CA PHE A 413 11.12 8.65 9.82
C PHE A 413 9.77 9.14 9.30
N PHE A 414 9.11 10.05 10.03
CA PHE A 414 7.82 10.60 9.59
C PHE A 414 7.95 11.52 8.37
N LEU A 415 9.07 12.22 8.22
CA LEU A 415 9.40 12.92 6.96
C LEU A 415 9.60 11.94 5.80
N VAL A 416 10.22 10.78 6.04
CA VAL A 416 10.31 9.72 5.03
C VAL A 416 8.93 9.20 4.64
N ILE A 417 8.02 9.00 5.60
CA ILE A 417 6.62 8.62 5.33
C ILE A 417 5.92 9.65 4.43
N GLU A 418 6.12 10.94 4.67
CA GLU A 418 5.59 12.00 3.81
C GLU A 418 6.15 11.94 2.39
N VAL A 419 7.48 11.78 2.24
CA VAL A 419 8.10 11.64 0.91
C VAL A 419 7.60 10.38 0.19
N MET A 420 7.39 9.28 0.91
CA MET A 420 6.76 8.08 0.37
C MET A 420 5.33 8.33 -0.08
N ALA A 421 4.54 9.10 0.69
CA ALA A 421 3.18 9.46 0.31
C ALA A 421 3.17 10.28 -0.98
N MET A 422 3.98 11.34 -1.06
CA MET A 422 4.10 12.18 -2.26
C MET A 422 4.56 11.36 -3.48
N ALA A 423 5.50 10.44 -3.32
CA ALA A 423 5.92 9.56 -4.40
C ALA A 423 4.77 8.65 -4.87
N GLN A 424 3.99 8.07 -3.95
CA GLN A 424 2.85 7.21 -4.29
C GLN A 424 1.64 7.95 -4.84
N TYR A 425 1.58 9.28 -4.64
CA TYR A 425 0.61 10.13 -5.30
C TYR A 425 0.95 10.32 -6.79
N VAL A 426 2.24 10.42 -7.12
CA VAL A 426 2.72 10.70 -8.49
C VAL A 426 2.92 9.43 -9.32
N LEU A 427 3.44 8.35 -8.72
CA LEU A 427 3.80 7.12 -9.42
C LEU A 427 2.66 6.48 -10.22
N PRO A 428 1.38 6.49 -9.78
CA PRO A 428 0.26 5.98 -10.59
C PRO A 428 0.16 6.65 -11.95
N ILE A 429 0.26 7.98 -12.03
CA ILE A 429 0.21 8.71 -13.31
C ILE A 429 1.35 8.30 -14.24
N LEU A 430 2.55 8.12 -13.69
CA LEU A 430 3.75 7.77 -14.46
C LEU A 430 3.82 6.29 -14.84
N GLY A 431 3.12 5.43 -14.11
CA GLY A 431 3.22 3.98 -14.22
C GLY A 431 2.01 3.31 -14.86
N ASP A 432 0.83 3.90 -14.70
CA ASP A 432 -0.47 3.29 -15.01
C ASP A 432 -1.48 4.32 -15.61
N GLY A 433 -1.06 5.58 -15.82
CA GLY A 433 -1.95 6.65 -16.29
C GLY A 433 -3.09 6.94 -15.30
N GLU A 434 -4.30 7.17 -15.80
CA GLU A 434 -5.49 7.35 -14.95
C GLU A 434 -6.28 6.06 -14.72
N ALA A 435 -5.70 4.90 -15.04
CA ALA A 435 -6.37 3.63 -14.84
C ALA A 435 -6.40 3.26 -13.37
N ASP A 436 -7.56 2.82 -12.88
CA ASP A 436 -7.73 2.21 -11.56
C ASP A 436 -7.11 3.02 -10.40
N LEU A 437 -7.21 4.37 -10.48
CA LEU A 437 -6.57 5.28 -9.53
C LEU A 437 -6.97 5.02 -8.08
N GLY A 438 -8.18 4.51 -7.82
CA GLY A 438 -8.62 4.14 -6.47
C GLY A 438 -7.71 3.09 -5.82
N LYS A 439 -7.35 2.04 -6.57
CA LYS A 439 -6.41 1.00 -6.13
C LYS A 439 -4.97 1.52 -6.08
N HIS A 440 -4.53 2.23 -7.13
CA HIS A 440 -3.14 2.68 -7.21
C HIS A 440 -2.80 3.78 -6.18
N LEU A 441 -3.78 4.56 -5.71
CA LEU A 441 -3.63 5.53 -4.62
C LEU A 441 -3.80 4.91 -3.22
N PHE A 442 -3.97 3.60 -3.08
CA PHE A 442 -4.14 2.94 -1.79
C PHE A 442 -3.02 3.30 -0.79
N LEU A 443 -1.76 3.16 -1.21
CA LEU A 443 -0.62 3.45 -0.33
C LEU A 443 -0.52 4.94 -0.02
N PHE A 444 -0.84 5.82 -0.97
CA PHE A 444 -0.95 7.26 -0.70
C PHE A 444 -2.01 7.54 0.39
N ASN A 445 -3.21 6.95 0.27
CA ASN A 445 -4.29 7.15 1.25
C ASN A 445 -3.92 6.56 2.64
N LEU A 446 -3.22 5.43 2.67
CA LEU A 446 -2.71 4.84 3.91
C LEU A 446 -1.68 5.75 4.58
N LEU A 447 -0.67 6.21 3.85
CA LEU A 447 0.37 7.09 4.41
C LEU A 447 -0.20 8.47 4.78
N GLY A 448 -1.14 8.99 4.00
CA GLY A 448 -1.91 10.19 4.34
C GLY A 448 -2.70 10.00 5.65
N SER A 449 -3.30 8.83 5.86
CA SER A 449 -3.96 8.50 7.13
C SER A 449 -2.98 8.45 8.30
N VAL A 450 -1.77 7.90 8.09
CA VAL A 450 -0.68 7.93 9.08
C VAL A 450 -0.27 9.37 9.39
N MET A 451 -0.13 10.23 8.39
CA MET A 451 0.20 11.65 8.58
C MET A 451 -0.90 12.39 9.37
N LEU A 452 -2.17 12.14 9.06
CA LEU A 452 -3.31 12.72 9.78
C LEU A 452 -3.33 12.27 11.25
N VAL A 453 -3.22 10.96 11.50
CA VAL A 453 -3.17 10.39 12.86
C VAL A 453 -1.99 10.96 13.65
N THR A 454 -0.82 11.04 13.03
CA THR A 454 0.39 11.60 13.66
C THR A 454 0.19 13.09 13.98
N SER A 455 -0.43 13.85 13.09
CA SER A 455 -0.74 15.27 13.30
C SER A 455 -1.73 15.46 14.44
N MET A 456 -2.78 14.63 14.54
CA MET A 456 -3.74 14.67 15.64
C MET A 456 -3.07 14.36 16.99
N ILE A 457 -2.24 13.32 17.05
CA ILE A 457 -1.47 12.98 18.27
C ILE A 457 -0.52 14.12 18.64
N TRP A 458 0.14 14.73 17.65
CA TRP A 458 1.04 15.85 17.84
C TRP A 458 0.32 17.08 18.41
N LEU A 459 -0.84 17.45 17.84
CA LEU A 459 -1.67 18.56 18.34
C LEU A 459 -2.11 18.33 19.79
N VAL A 460 -2.61 17.14 20.11
CA VAL A 460 -3.02 16.80 21.49
C VAL A 460 -1.84 16.85 22.44
N ARG A 461 -0.68 16.30 22.04
CA ARG A 461 0.55 16.39 22.84
C ARG A 461 0.94 17.84 23.09
N ARG A 462 0.85 18.70 22.08
CA ARG A 462 1.19 20.12 22.20
C ARG A 462 0.20 20.89 23.08
N PHE A 463 -1.08 20.57 23.01
CA PHE A 463 -2.08 21.17 23.89
C PHE A 463 -1.90 20.76 25.35
N LEU A 464 -1.68 19.46 25.61
CA LEU A 464 -1.57 18.92 26.96
C LEU A 464 -0.23 19.21 27.64
N TYR A 465 0.87 19.25 26.87
CA TYR A 465 2.23 19.33 27.41
C TYR A 465 3.02 20.56 26.93
N GLY A 466 2.46 21.38 26.04
CA GLY A 466 3.12 22.58 25.51
C GLY A 466 2.97 23.84 26.35
N ARG A 467 2.29 23.78 27.50
CA ARG A 467 2.21 24.88 28.48
C ARG A 467 3.36 24.91 29.50
N LYS A 468 4.56 24.43 29.13
CA LYS A 468 5.77 24.54 29.94
C LYS A 468 6.94 25.07 29.12
#